data_AF-A0A2V6WK38-F1
#
_entry.id   AF-A0A2V6WK38-F1
#
_cell.length_a   1.000
_cell.length_b   1.000
_cell.length_c   1.000
_cell.angle_alpha   90.00
_cell.angle_beta   90.00
_cell.angle_gamma   90.00
#
_symmetry.space_group_name_H-M   'P 1'
#
loop_
_entity.id
_entity.type
_entity.pdbx_description
1 polymer ?
#
loop_
_entity_poly.entity_id
_entity_poly.type
_entity_poly.pdbx_seq_one_letter_code
_entity_poly.pdbx_strand_id
1 'polypeptide(L)'
;MDVPVARVAPASAAMPSAPRVGAPGVGTVWRIMAERMTTSWTTAPHFYLVREVDVSRLVSWLDRARKQTGAHITYTDLLIKLVAAALSRHPRVNASWRDGAIAQHTDINIGLAVAIDDGLVVPVIHR
;
A
#
# COMPACT_ATOMS: atom_id res chain seq x y z
N MET A 1 -31.65 -43.60 -60.55
CA MET A 1 -31.14 -44.35 -59.39
C MET A 1 -29.63 -44.25 -59.46
N ASP A 2 -28.89 -43.51 -58.63
CA ASP A 2 -29.17 -42.88 -57.34
C ASP A 2 -28.21 -41.70 -57.13
N VAL A 3 -28.68 -40.70 -56.41
CA VAL A 3 -27.98 -39.45 -56.07
C VAL A 3 -27.09 -39.67 -54.84
N PRO A 4 -25.85 -39.14 -54.77
CA PRO A 4 -25.22 -38.91 -53.49
C PRO A 4 -25.49 -37.47 -53.03
N VAL A 5 -26.34 -37.36 -52.02
CA VAL A 5 -26.63 -36.14 -51.27
C VAL A 5 -25.40 -35.75 -50.44
N ALA A 6 -24.88 -34.55 -50.69
CA ALA A 6 -23.81 -33.97 -49.87
C ALA A 6 -24.34 -33.61 -48.47
N ARG A 7 -23.66 -34.13 -47.45
CA ARG A 7 -23.96 -33.93 -46.04
C ARG A 7 -23.49 -32.53 -45.61
N VAL A 8 -24.43 -31.64 -45.29
CA VAL A 8 -24.12 -30.33 -44.70
C VAL A 8 -23.94 -30.49 -43.19
N ALA A 9 -22.77 -30.12 -42.68
CA ALA A 9 -22.50 -30.01 -41.24
C ALA A 9 -23.09 -28.69 -40.70
N PRO A 10 -23.64 -28.66 -39.47
CA PRO A 10 -24.28 -27.46 -38.94
C PRO A 10 -23.24 -26.39 -38.61
N ALA A 11 -23.53 -25.15 -39.03
CA ALA A 11 -22.74 -23.97 -38.72
C ALA A 11 -22.77 -23.67 -37.22
N SER A 12 -21.59 -23.57 -36.61
CA SER A 12 -21.43 -23.12 -35.23
C SER A 12 -21.79 -21.63 -35.15
N ALA A 13 -22.87 -21.31 -34.44
CA ALA A 13 -23.27 -19.93 -34.16
C ALA A 13 -22.24 -19.29 -33.22
N ALA A 14 -21.49 -18.31 -33.72
CA ALA A 14 -20.57 -17.52 -32.93
C ALA A 14 -21.34 -16.74 -31.84
N MET A 15 -20.99 -16.95 -30.58
CA MET A 15 -21.51 -16.15 -29.47
C MET A 15 -20.99 -14.70 -29.60
N PRO A 16 -21.79 -13.68 -29.29
CA PRO A 16 -21.33 -12.30 -29.30
C PRO A 16 -20.21 -12.14 -28.26
N SER A 17 -19.02 -11.79 -28.74
CA SER A 17 -17.88 -11.45 -27.89
C SER A 17 -18.28 -10.29 -26.98
N ALA A 18 -18.14 -10.47 -25.66
CA ALA A 18 -18.37 -9.42 -24.68
C ALA A 18 -17.62 -8.14 -25.07
N PRO A 19 -18.17 -6.94 -24.78
CA PRO A 19 -17.47 -5.69 -25.07
C PRO A 19 -16.12 -5.76 -24.39
N ARG A 20 -15.04 -5.69 -25.19
CA ARG A 20 -13.71 -5.43 -24.64
C ARG A 20 -13.78 -4.03 -24.06
N VAL A 21 -14.01 -3.95 -22.75
CA VAL A 21 -13.88 -2.70 -22.01
C VAL A 21 -12.49 -2.20 -22.32
N GLY A 22 -12.38 -1.13 -23.11
CA GLY A 22 -11.13 -0.45 -23.33
C GLY A 22 -10.69 0.06 -21.97
N ALA A 23 -9.77 -0.65 -21.32
CA ALA A 23 -9.14 -0.16 -20.13
C ALA A 23 -8.36 1.10 -20.55
N PRO A 24 -8.70 2.30 -20.07
CA PRO A 24 -7.85 3.46 -20.28
C PRO A 24 -6.44 3.07 -19.80
N GLY A 25 -5.43 3.35 -20.62
CA GLY A 25 -4.05 2.98 -20.31
C GLY A 25 -3.66 3.52 -18.94
N VAL A 26 -3.38 2.61 -17.99
CA VAL A 26 -2.94 3.01 -16.65
C VAL A 26 -1.55 3.61 -16.76
N GLY A 27 -1.35 4.77 -16.12
CA GLY A 27 -0.03 5.40 -16.06
C GLY A 27 1.02 4.46 -15.45
N THR A 28 2.29 4.64 -15.81
CA THR A 28 3.40 3.78 -15.36
C THR A 28 3.47 3.67 -13.82
N VAL A 29 3.18 4.75 -13.10
CA VAL A 29 3.15 4.78 -11.62
C VAL A 29 2.11 3.81 -11.06
N TRP A 30 0.90 3.82 -11.61
CA TRP A 30 -0.18 2.92 -11.21
C TRP A 30 0.14 1.46 -11.47
N ARG A 31 0.76 1.15 -12.62
CA ARG A 31 1.19 -0.22 -12.94
C ARG A 31 2.22 -0.74 -11.94
N ILE A 32 3.25 0.07 -11.62
CA ILE A 32 4.28 -0.30 -10.65
C ILE A 32 3.68 -0.47 -9.24
N MET A 33 2.75 0.39 -8.84
CA MET A 33 2.06 0.28 -7.56
C MET A 33 1.31 -1.05 -7.46
N ALA A 34 0.54 -1.42 -8.48
CA ALA A 34 -0.21 -2.67 -8.51
C ALA A 34 0.71 -3.91 -8.42
N GLU A 35 1.82 -3.91 -9.19
CA GLU A 35 2.82 -4.97 -9.15
C GLU A 35 3.43 -5.11 -7.74
N ARG A 36 3.91 -4.01 -7.14
CA ARG A 36 4.53 -4.01 -5.81
C ARG A 36 3.57 -4.40 -4.71
N MET A 37 2.33 -3.91 -4.77
CA MET A 37 1.28 -4.27 -3.81
C MET A 37 1.00 -5.77 -3.89
N THR A 38 0.82 -6.30 -5.11
CA THR A 38 0.59 -7.73 -5.31
C THR A 38 1.72 -8.58 -4.72
N THR A 39 2.98 -8.21 -4.99
CA THR A 39 4.14 -8.88 -4.39
C THR A 39 4.09 -8.82 -2.86
N SER A 40 3.82 -7.65 -2.26
CA SER A 40 3.74 -7.50 -0.80
C SER A 40 2.70 -8.44 -0.19
N TRP A 41 1.49 -8.47 -0.74
CA TRP A 41 0.38 -9.28 -0.21
C TRP A 41 0.53 -10.78 -0.40
N THR A 42 1.25 -11.21 -1.44
CA THR A 42 1.45 -12.63 -1.75
C THR A 42 2.67 -13.23 -1.07
N THR A 43 3.69 -12.41 -0.76
CA THR A 43 4.96 -12.88 -0.16
C THR A 43 4.99 -12.79 1.37
N ALA A 44 4.23 -11.88 1.98
CA ALA A 44 4.17 -11.73 3.42
C ALA A 44 2.80 -12.17 3.97
N PRO A 45 2.74 -13.04 5.00
CA PRO A 45 1.50 -13.32 5.71
C PRO A 45 1.12 -12.12 6.60
N HIS A 46 -0.10 -11.60 6.43
CA HIS A 46 -0.59 -10.42 7.16
C HIS A 46 -1.57 -10.83 8.26
N PHE A 47 -1.43 -10.21 9.42
CA PHE A 47 -2.46 -10.22 10.46
C PHE A 47 -2.65 -8.79 10.99
N TYR A 48 -3.86 -8.48 11.45
CA TYR A 48 -4.22 -7.13 11.88
C TYR A 48 -4.38 -7.07 13.39
N LEU A 49 -3.80 -6.05 14.00
CA LEU A 49 -4.03 -5.69 15.39
C LEU A 49 -4.69 -4.32 15.43
N VAL A 50 -5.84 -4.25 16.08
CA VAL A 50 -6.56 -2.99 16.32
C VAL A 50 -6.56 -2.72 17.82
N ARG A 51 -6.22 -1.48 18.20
CA ARG A 51 -6.25 -1.00 19.57
C ARG A 51 -6.74 0.45 19.60
N GLU A 52 -7.58 0.74 20.56
CA GLU A 52 -7.99 2.10 20.89
C GLU A 52 -7.08 2.65 22.00
N VAL A 53 -6.75 3.94 21.89
CA VAL A 53 -5.88 4.62 22.84
C VAL A 53 -6.47 5.99 23.14
N ASP A 54 -6.63 6.31 24.44
CA ASP A 54 -6.96 7.67 24.85
C ASP A 54 -5.76 8.59 24.61
N VAL A 55 -5.98 9.62 23.79
CA VAL A 55 -4.98 10.63 23.44
C VAL A 55 -5.32 12.01 24.02
N SER A 56 -6.25 12.10 24.97
CA SER A 56 -6.77 13.36 25.52
C SER A 56 -5.64 14.24 26.10
N ARG A 57 -4.68 13.60 26.78
CA ARG A 57 -3.48 14.27 27.33
C ARG A 57 -2.52 14.76 26.24
N LEU A 58 -2.39 14.00 25.15
CA LEU A 58 -1.53 14.34 24.02
C LEU A 58 -2.09 15.56 23.27
N VAL A 59 -3.40 15.59 23.02
CA VAL A 59 -4.10 16.72 22.39
C VAL A 59 -3.92 17.99 23.23
N SER A 60 -4.17 17.88 24.54
CA SER A 60 -4.00 19.02 25.46
C SER A 60 -2.56 19.54 25.47
N TRP A 61 -1.56 18.67 25.34
CA TRP A 61 -0.16 19.07 25.23
C TRP A 61 0.13 19.73 23.87
N LEU A 62 -0.40 19.19 22.78
CA LEU A 62 -0.22 19.73 21.42
C LEU A 62 -0.73 21.17 21.32
N ASP A 63 -1.90 21.46 21.90
CA ASP A 63 -2.48 22.81 21.90
C ASP A 63 -1.61 23.81 22.65
N ARG A 64 -1.01 23.39 23.78
CA ARG A 64 -0.06 24.23 24.52
C ARG A 64 1.22 24.43 23.71
N ALA A 65 1.76 23.37 23.10
CA ALA A 65 2.98 23.42 22.32
C ALA A 65 2.85 24.37 21.11
N ARG A 66 1.72 24.29 20.38
CA ARG A 66 1.40 25.20 19.27
C ARG A 66 1.37 26.66 19.73
N LYS A 67 0.70 26.95 20.85
CA LYS A 67 0.62 28.31 21.42
C LYS A 67 1.98 28.86 21.85
N GLN A 68 2.83 28.02 22.43
CA GLN A 68 4.13 28.44 22.96
C GLN A 68 5.19 28.62 21.87
N THR A 69 5.21 27.73 20.88
CA THR A 69 6.26 27.70 19.85
C THR A 69 5.90 28.50 18.61
N GLY A 70 4.60 28.75 18.37
CA GLY A 70 4.10 29.30 17.11
C GLY A 70 4.25 28.34 15.92
N ALA A 71 4.75 27.12 16.14
CA ALA A 71 4.99 26.15 15.09
C ALA A 71 3.71 25.39 14.72
N HIS A 72 3.54 25.09 13.43
CA HIS A 72 2.44 24.30 12.91
C HIS A 72 2.71 22.80 13.11
N ILE A 73 2.57 22.33 14.35
CA ILE A 73 2.74 20.92 14.71
C ILE A 73 1.43 20.18 14.41
N THR A 74 1.48 19.07 13.69
CA THR A 74 0.33 18.22 13.35
C THR A 74 0.29 16.94 14.18
N TYR A 75 -0.84 16.22 14.12
CA TYR A 75 -0.93 14.88 14.73
C TYR A 75 0.03 13.89 14.07
N THR A 76 0.21 13.99 12.75
CA THR A 76 1.13 13.15 11.99
C THR A 76 2.56 13.28 12.50
N ASP A 77 3.01 14.51 12.82
CA ASP A 77 4.34 14.74 13.39
C ASP A 77 4.55 14.01 14.72
N LEU A 78 3.52 14.03 15.57
CA LEU A 78 3.54 13.32 16.86
C LEU A 78 3.53 11.80 16.66
N LEU A 79 2.72 11.30 15.73
CA LEU A 79 2.66 9.88 15.42
C LEU A 79 4.01 9.38 14.88
N ILE A 80 4.64 10.10 13.96
CA ILE A 80 5.99 9.79 13.46
C ILE A 80 6.97 9.72 14.61
N LYS A 81 6.96 10.72 15.52
CA LYS A 81 7.87 10.76 16.66
C LYS A 81 7.64 9.59 17.64
N LEU A 82 6.38 9.25 17.89
CA LEU A 82 5.99 8.14 18.77
C LEU A 82 6.38 6.78 18.16
N VAL A 83 6.12 6.58 16.86
CA VAL A 83 6.51 5.38 16.12
C VAL A 83 8.02 5.23 16.13
N ALA A 84 8.78 6.30 15.87
CA ALA A 84 10.23 6.25 15.93
C ALA A 84 10.74 5.82 17.33
N ALA A 85 10.17 6.40 18.39
CA ALA A 85 10.52 6.03 19.77
C ALA A 85 10.13 4.57 20.11
N ALA A 86 9.01 4.08 19.59
CA ALA A 86 8.58 2.70 19.76
C ALA A 86 9.51 1.71 19.04
N LEU A 87 9.86 1.99 17.78
CA LEU A 87 10.77 1.16 17.00
C LEU A 87 12.16 1.06 17.65
N SER A 88 12.65 2.14 18.24
CA SER A 88 13.92 2.14 18.99
C SER A 88 13.89 1.18 20.19
N ARG A 89 12.74 1.02 20.86
CA ARG A 89 12.56 0.11 22.00
C ARG A 89 12.25 -1.33 21.58
N HIS A 90 11.86 -1.54 20.32
CA HIS A 90 11.41 -2.82 19.79
C HIS A 90 12.14 -3.17 18.49
N PRO A 91 13.45 -3.50 18.55
CA PRO A 91 14.30 -3.70 17.37
C PRO A 91 13.84 -4.87 16.47
N ARG A 92 13.12 -5.84 17.04
CA ARG A 92 12.52 -6.94 16.25
C ARG A 92 11.46 -6.48 15.25
N VAL A 93 10.83 -5.32 15.50
CA VAL A 93 9.85 -4.71 14.60
C VAL A 93 10.54 -3.90 13.50
N ASN A 94 11.71 -3.31 13.80
CA ASN A 94 12.56 -2.63 12.82
C ASN A 94 13.49 -3.60 12.09
N ALA A 95 12.90 -4.57 11.39
CA ALA A 95 13.66 -5.59 10.66
C ALA A 95 12.99 -5.96 9.34
N SER A 96 13.74 -6.55 8.42
CA SER A 96 13.25 -7.08 7.16
C SER A 96 13.69 -8.52 6.93
N TRP A 97 12.94 -9.26 6.13
CA TRP A 97 13.35 -10.57 5.64
C TRP A 97 14.18 -10.40 4.37
N ARG A 98 15.43 -10.86 4.39
CA ARG A 98 16.37 -10.81 3.26
C ARG A 98 17.18 -12.09 3.21
N ASP A 99 17.25 -12.72 2.04
CA ASP A 99 18.11 -13.87 1.77
C ASP A 99 18.00 -15.02 2.78
N GLY A 100 16.77 -15.29 3.26
CA GLY A 100 16.51 -16.37 4.22
C GLY A 100 16.82 -16.01 5.68
N ALA A 101 17.14 -14.74 5.96
CA ALA A 101 17.48 -14.26 7.29
C ALA A 101 16.68 -12.99 7.67
N ILE A 102 16.59 -12.75 8.98
CA ILE A 102 16.05 -11.50 9.53
C ILE A 102 17.18 -10.48 9.62
N ALA A 103 17.12 -9.44 8.79
CA ALA A 103 18.02 -8.30 8.84
C ALA A 103 17.44 -7.22 9.76
N GLN A 104 18.06 -7.01 10.93
CA GLN A 104 17.70 -5.91 11.83
C GLN A 104 18.32 -4.59 11.36
N HIS A 105 17.60 -3.49 11.57
CA HIS A 105 18.05 -2.16 11.17
C HIS A 105 18.42 -1.30 12.39
N THR A 106 19.56 -0.62 12.31
CA THR A 106 20.03 0.31 13.34
C THR A 106 19.33 1.66 13.21
N ASP A 107 19.22 2.16 11.98
CA ASP A 107 18.55 3.43 11.69
C ASP A 107 17.03 3.26 11.61
N ILE A 108 16.29 4.32 11.94
CA ILE A 108 14.83 4.34 11.95
C ILE A 108 14.34 5.29 10.86
N ASN A 109 14.10 4.72 9.68
CA ASN A 109 13.57 5.44 8.53
C ASN A 109 12.05 5.29 8.46
N ILE A 110 11.32 6.41 8.48
CA ILE A 110 9.85 6.40 8.43
C ILE A 110 9.37 6.93 7.09
N GLY A 111 8.70 6.07 6.31
CA GLY A 111 8.00 6.48 5.10
C GLY A 111 6.66 7.13 5.43
N LEU A 112 6.38 8.30 4.85
CA LEU A 112 5.09 8.98 4.96
C LEU A 112 4.35 8.90 3.63
N ALA A 113 3.21 8.21 3.60
CA ALA A 113 2.40 8.10 2.40
C ALA A 113 1.69 9.43 2.08
N VAL A 114 1.93 9.97 0.89
CA VAL A 114 1.35 11.22 0.40
C VAL A 114 0.66 10.96 -0.93
N ALA A 115 -0.65 11.22 -0.96
CA ALA A 115 -1.45 11.14 -2.18
C ALA A 115 -1.14 12.33 -3.10
N ILE A 116 -1.02 12.05 -4.40
CA ILE A 116 -0.86 13.02 -5.47
C ILE A 116 -1.89 12.70 -6.57
N ASP A 117 -2.13 13.64 -7.50
CA ASP A 117 -3.16 13.48 -8.53
C ASP A 117 -2.98 12.19 -9.35
N ASP A 118 -1.73 11.84 -9.66
CA ASP A 118 -1.38 10.67 -10.47
C ASP A 118 -0.99 9.42 -9.66
N GLY A 119 -1.22 9.40 -8.34
CA GLY A 119 -0.98 8.20 -7.51
C GLY A 119 -0.51 8.47 -6.08
N LEU A 120 0.49 7.72 -5.62
CA LEU A 120 1.02 7.77 -4.26
C LEU A 120 2.54 7.87 -4.28
N VAL A 121 3.08 8.80 -3.50
CA VAL A 121 4.53 8.90 -3.24
C VAL A 121 4.77 8.74 -1.75
N VAL A 122 5.94 8.17 -1.41
CA VAL A 122 6.34 7.94 -0.03
C VAL A 122 7.70 8.61 0.23
N PRO A 123 7.75 9.89 0.62
CA PRO A 123 8.96 10.48 1.17
C PRO A 123 9.43 9.72 2.42
N VAL A 124 10.74 9.64 2.59
CA VAL A 124 11.37 8.98 3.74
C VAL A 124 11.95 10.05 4.67
N ILE A 125 11.55 9.99 5.93
CA ILE A 125 12.12 10.78 7.01
C ILE A 125 13.24 9.94 7.63
N HIS A 126 14.47 10.43 7.52
CA HIS A 126 15.65 9.76 8.04
C HIS A 126 15.93 10.14 9.49
N ARG A 127 16.20 9.15 10.34
CA ARG A 127 16.89 9.35 11.61
C ARG A 127 17.46 8.08 12.22
#